data_AF-A0A969B7N8-F1
#
_entry.id   AF-A0A969B7N8-F1
#
_cell.length_a   1.000
_cell.length_b   1.000
_cell.length_c   1.000
_cell.angle_alpha   90.00
_cell.angle_beta   90.00
_cell.angle_gamma   90.00
#
_symmetry.space_group_name_H-M   'P 1'
#
loop_
_entity.id
_entity.type
_entity.pdbx_description
1 polymer ?
#
loop_
_entity_poly.entity_id
_entity_poly.type
_entity_poly.pdbx_seq_one_letter_code
_entity_poly.pdbx_strand_id
1 'polypeptide(L)'
;MLCGEYGLDEVGNYIDKFLNINNVDTRLVHRYLNGKSSLALAFLNENNDATYDFYNIPPNSRPTPVLPDIRPDDIVIFGSMYSISKDLRGRLIEFLQEAKKRKAIIYYDPNFRKQQLHVLQELRPYIEENISYCDILRGSNEDFSLIFGTKSAEDTYRLFENYEIPLLYTANKNGVTVLSKNMKSIMMFRKLRKAKSLILKI
;
A
#
# COMPACT_ATOMS: atom_id res chain seq x y z
N MET A 1 8.94 -7.52 9.29
CA MET A 1 7.79 -7.91 10.13
C MET A 1 6.53 -7.42 9.46
N LEU A 2 5.45 -8.20 9.49
CA LEU A 2 4.14 -7.80 8.98
C LEU A 2 3.18 -7.55 10.15
N CYS A 3 2.52 -6.40 10.15
CA CYS A 3 1.37 -6.11 11.00
C CYS A 3 0.12 -6.10 10.12
N GLY A 4 -0.87 -6.91 10.45
CA GLY A 4 -2.06 -7.06 9.60
C GLY A 4 -2.96 -8.16 10.11
N GLU A 5 -3.89 -8.59 9.26
CA GLU A 5 -4.87 -9.60 9.63
C GLU A 5 -5.31 -10.45 8.44
N TYR A 6 -5.61 -11.71 8.71
CA TYR A 6 -6.26 -12.64 7.77
C TYR A 6 -6.93 -13.77 8.55
N GLY A 7 -7.85 -14.50 7.91
CA GLY A 7 -8.69 -15.48 8.57
C GLY A 7 -7.92 -16.68 9.12
N LEU A 8 -8.48 -17.30 10.15
CA LEU A 8 -8.12 -18.66 10.54
C LEU A 8 -8.88 -19.65 9.64
N ASP A 9 -8.56 -19.62 8.35
CA ASP A 9 -9.11 -20.48 7.30
C ASP A 9 -8.00 -20.99 6.37
N GLU A 10 -8.35 -21.84 5.40
CA GLU A 10 -7.37 -22.45 4.48
C GLU A 10 -6.56 -21.41 3.69
N VAL A 11 -7.20 -20.32 3.26
CA VAL A 11 -6.54 -19.23 2.55
C VAL A 11 -5.55 -18.52 3.46
N GLY A 12 -5.96 -18.19 4.69
CA GLY A 12 -5.08 -17.56 5.69
C GLY A 12 -3.93 -18.47 6.12
N ASN A 13 -4.16 -19.79 6.22
CA ASN A 13 -3.12 -20.78 6.48
C ASN A 13 -2.09 -20.82 5.34
N TYR A 14 -2.54 -20.74 4.09
CA TYR A 14 -1.66 -20.65 2.94
C TYR A 14 -0.82 -19.37 2.97
N ILE A 15 -1.44 -18.22 3.27
CA ILE A 15 -0.75 -16.92 3.40
C ILE A 15 0.32 -16.99 4.50
N ASP A 16 -0.04 -17.44 5.69
CA ASP A 16 0.88 -17.53 6.83
C ASP A 16 2.06 -18.45 6.53
N LYS A 17 1.79 -19.63 5.94
CA LYS A 17 2.84 -20.56 5.52
C LYS A 17 3.77 -19.93 4.49
N PHE A 18 3.22 -19.26 3.48
CA PHE A 18 4.01 -18.58 2.45
C PHE A 18 4.91 -17.49 3.06
N LEU A 19 4.37 -16.65 3.95
CA LEU A 19 5.11 -15.60 4.62
C LEU A 19 6.25 -16.17 5.48
N ASN A 20 5.97 -17.20 6.28
CA ASN A 20 6.97 -17.85 7.14
C ASN A 20 8.09 -18.52 6.34
N ILE A 21 7.77 -19.23 5.24
CA ILE A 21 8.79 -19.85 4.37
C ILE A 21 9.71 -18.79 3.74
N ASN A 22 9.19 -17.57 3.51
CA ASN A 22 9.96 -16.43 3.01
C ASN A 22 10.57 -15.57 4.12
N ASN A 23 10.65 -16.07 5.35
CA ASN A 23 11.24 -15.40 6.51
C ASN A 23 10.59 -14.05 6.87
N VAL A 24 9.31 -13.86 6.54
CA VAL A 24 8.53 -12.71 7.00
C VAL A 24 8.02 -13.02 8.40
N ASP A 25 8.44 -12.21 9.38
CA ASP A 25 7.92 -12.29 10.75
C ASP A 25 6.44 -11.90 10.80
N THR A 26 5.57 -12.88 11.10
CA THR A 26 4.11 -12.73 11.20
C THR A 26 3.58 -12.70 12.64
N ARG A 27 4.44 -12.55 13.66
CA ARG A 27 4.02 -12.60 15.08
C ARG A 27 2.96 -11.56 15.47
N LEU A 28 2.88 -10.44 14.74
CA LEU A 28 1.89 -9.38 14.96
C LEU A 28 0.72 -9.43 13.97
N VAL A 29 0.57 -10.53 13.22
CA VAL A 29 -0.63 -10.75 12.42
C VAL A 29 -1.74 -11.29 13.31
N HIS A 30 -2.90 -10.62 13.28
CA HIS A 30 -4.11 -11.13 13.90
C HIS A 30 -4.82 -12.17 13.02
N ARG A 31 -5.08 -13.36 13.58
CA ARG A 31 -5.86 -14.43 12.93
C ARG A 31 -7.29 -14.45 13.48
N TYR A 32 -8.27 -14.05 12.69
CA TYR A 32 -9.67 -14.00 13.12
C TYR A 32 -10.46 -15.27 12.79
N LEU A 33 -11.35 -15.70 13.70
CA LEU A 33 -12.22 -16.88 13.52
C LEU A 33 -13.52 -16.56 12.76
N ASN A 34 -14.12 -15.39 13.02
CA ASN A 34 -15.47 -15.05 12.57
C ASN A 34 -15.45 -14.16 11.32
N GLY A 35 -14.89 -14.65 10.23
CA GLY A 35 -14.77 -13.96 8.93
C GLY A 35 -14.09 -14.87 7.90
N LYS A 36 -13.76 -14.35 6.71
CA LYS A 36 -12.90 -15.05 5.74
C LYS A 36 -11.79 -14.16 5.23
N SER A 37 -10.62 -14.76 5.00
CA SER A 37 -9.49 -14.10 4.34
C SER A 37 -9.95 -13.49 3.01
N SER A 38 -9.57 -12.23 2.76
CA SER A 38 -9.93 -11.53 1.52
C SER A 38 -9.35 -12.23 0.29
N LEU A 39 -10.16 -12.37 -0.75
CA LEU A 39 -9.76 -12.96 -2.02
C LEU A 39 -9.89 -11.92 -3.14
N ALA A 40 -8.95 -11.97 -4.08
CA ALA A 40 -9.01 -11.23 -5.32
C ALA A 40 -8.91 -12.23 -6.49
N LEU A 41 -9.93 -12.28 -7.33
CA LEU A 41 -9.93 -13.08 -8.55
C LEU A 41 -9.46 -12.20 -9.70
N ALA A 42 -8.38 -12.60 -10.36
CA ALA A 42 -7.80 -11.88 -11.49
C ALA A 42 -8.29 -12.46 -12.82
N PHE A 43 -8.86 -11.61 -13.68
CA PHE A 43 -9.28 -11.95 -15.03
C PHE A 43 -8.38 -11.23 -16.02
N LEU A 44 -7.75 -11.98 -16.91
CA LEU A 44 -6.79 -11.44 -17.89
C LEU A 44 -7.48 -11.27 -19.24
N ASN A 45 -7.30 -10.10 -19.87
CA ASN A 45 -7.66 -9.90 -21.27
C ASN A 45 -6.56 -10.44 -22.21
N GLU A 46 -6.77 -10.33 -23.53
CA GLU A 46 -5.82 -10.78 -24.56
C GLU A 46 -4.44 -10.11 -24.47
N ASN A 47 -4.35 -8.92 -23.87
CA ASN A 47 -3.12 -8.18 -23.66
C ASN A 47 -2.42 -8.52 -22.33
N ASN A 48 -2.95 -9.47 -21.54
CA ASN A 48 -2.57 -9.77 -20.16
C ASN A 48 -2.81 -8.60 -19.18
N ASP A 49 -3.71 -7.66 -19.50
CA ASP A 49 -4.17 -6.70 -18.52
C ASP A 49 -5.15 -7.39 -17.58
N ALA A 50 -4.96 -7.21 -16.26
CA ALA A 50 -5.78 -7.83 -15.24
C ALA A 50 -6.90 -6.91 -14.75
N THR A 51 -8.13 -7.42 -14.74
CA THR A 51 -9.23 -6.90 -13.92
C THR A 51 -9.41 -7.78 -12.68
N TYR A 52 -9.89 -7.20 -11.59
CA TYR A 52 -9.99 -7.89 -10.30
C TYR A 52 -11.38 -7.77 -9.70
N ASP A 53 -11.92 -8.92 -9.28
CA ASP A 53 -13.10 -9.01 -8.42
C ASP A 53 -12.67 -9.35 -7.00
N PHE A 54 -13.16 -8.58 -6.03
CA PHE A 54 -12.78 -8.70 -4.63
C PHE A 54 -13.90 -9.31 -3.81
N TYR A 55 -13.59 -10.39 -3.10
CA TYR A 55 -14.47 -11.03 -2.14
C TYR A 55 -13.91 -10.76 -0.74
N ASN A 56 -14.67 -10.03 0.06
CA ASN A 56 -14.27 -9.68 1.41
C ASN A 56 -15.40 -9.98 2.38
N ILE A 57 -15.14 -10.88 3.32
CA ILE A 57 -16.06 -11.23 4.41
C ILE A 57 -15.36 -10.80 5.70
N PRO A 58 -15.51 -9.52 6.10
CA PRO A 58 -14.78 -8.98 7.23
C PRO A 58 -15.20 -9.67 8.53
N PRO A 59 -14.35 -9.64 9.57
CA PRO A 59 -14.75 -10.13 10.87
C PRO A 59 -15.81 -9.24 11.53
N ASN A 60 -16.68 -9.84 12.36
CA ASN A 60 -17.72 -9.10 13.11
C ASN A 60 -17.13 -8.02 14.03
N SER A 61 -15.91 -8.23 14.52
CA SER A 61 -15.16 -7.25 15.28
C SER A 61 -13.68 -7.37 14.93
N ARG A 62 -13.01 -6.20 14.83
CA ARG A 62 -11.56 -6.14 14.68
C ARG A 62 -10.96 -5.77 16.04
N PRO A 63 -10.09 -6.61 16.63
CA PRO A 63 -9.38 -6.21 17.83
C PRO A 63 -8.45 -5.03 17.50
N THR A 64 -8.17 -4.20 18.50
CA THR A 64 -7.14 -3.16 18.36
C THR A 64 -5.80 -3.83 18.05
N PRO A 65 -5.11 -3.45 16.96
CA PRO A 65 -3.87 -4.09 16.58
C PRO A 65 -2.77 -3.81 17.61
N VAL A 66 -2.03 -4.85 17.94
CA VAL A 66 -0.76 -4.72 18.65
C VAL A 66 0.27 -4.20 17.66
N LEU A 67 0.90 -3.09 18.01
CA LEU A 67 1.91 -2.45 17.18
C LEU A 67 3.29 -2.77 17.76
N PRO A 68 4.31 -2.95 16.90
CA PRO A 68 5.66 -3.24 17.36
C PRO A 68 6.29 -2.03 18.03
N ASP A 69 7.28 -2.29 18.89
CA ASP A 69 8.23 -1.26 19.29
C ASP A 69 9.01 -0.78 18.06
N ILE A 70 9.15 0.54 17.93
CA ILE A 70 9.89 1.15 16.84
C ILE A 70 11.28 1.54 17.31
N ARG A 71 12.28 1.31 16.47
CA ARG A 71 13.67 1.73 16.67
C ARG A 71 14.03 2.84 15.67
N PRO A 72 15.05 3.65 15.98
CA PRO A 72 15.63 4.56 14.98
C PRO A 72 16.02 3.79 13.72
N ASP A 73 15.83 4.43 12.56
CA ASP A 73 16.14 3.90 11.23
C ASP A 73 15.30 2.69 10.77
N ASP A 74 14.33 2.23 11.56
CA ASP A 74 13.31 1.28 11.07
C ASP A 74 12.54 1.90 9.90
N ILE A 75 12.19 1.10 8.89
CA ILE A 75 11.35 1.54 7.77
C ILE A 75 9.92 1.06 7.99
N VAL A 76 9.02 2.01 8.22
CA VAL A 76 7.58 1.77 8.33
C VAL A 76 6.93 1.93 6.96
N ILE A 77 6.51 0.82 6.36
CA ILE A 77 5.79 0.81 5.07
C ILE A 77 4.31 0.65 5.35
N PHE A 78 3.49 1.60 4.91
CA PHE A 78 2.04 1.53 5.07
C PHE A 78 1.32 2.14 3.86
N GLY A 79 0.05 1.81 3.69
CA GLY A 79 -0.67 2.22 2.48
C GLY A 79 -2.01 1.54 2.27
N SER A 80 -2.54 1.73 1.07
CA SER A 80 -3.80 1.13 0.60
C SER A 80 -4.99 1.39 1.53
N MET A 81 -6.06 0.61 1.36
CA MET A 81 -7.30 0.74 2.13
C MET A 81 -7.13 0.56 3.63
N TYR A 82 -6.14 -0.24 4.05
CA TYR A 82 -5.86 -0.44 5.46
C TYR A 82 -5.48 0.88 6.15
N SER A 83 -4.68 1.71 5.47
CA SER A 83 -4.19 2.99 6.01
C SER A 83 -5.25 4.10 6.16
N ILE A 84 -6.42 3.90 5.58
CA ILE A 84 -7.54 4.85 5.58
C ILE A 84 -8.82 4.21 6.14
N SER A 85 -8.69 3.05 6.79
CA SER A 85 -9.78 2.41 7.52
C SER A 85 -10.13 3.22 8.77
N LYS A 86 -11.41 3.58 8.93
CA LYS A 86 -11.90 4.33 10.10
C LYS A 86 -11.65 3.58 11.41
N ASP A 87 -11.88 2.27 11.42
CA ASP A 87 -11.73 1.41 12.61
C ASP A 87 -10.28 1.39 13.13
N LEU A 88 -9.31 1.61 12.24
CA LEU A 88 -7.89 1.53 12.54
C LEU A 88 -7.21 2.91 12.59
N ARG A 89 -7.95 3.98 12.25
CA ARG A 89 -7.37 5.31 12.04
C ARG A 89 -6.64 5.83 13.26
N GLY A 90 -7.29 5.81 14.42
CA GLY A 90 -6.70 6.29 15.67
C GLY A 90 -5.39 5.56 15.99
N ARG A 91 -5.42 4.23 15.90
CA ARG A 91 -4.26 3.40 16.22
C ARG A 91 -3.11 3.57 15.23
N LEU A 92 -3.41 3.73 13.94
CA LEU A 92 -2.40 4.02 12.93
C LEU A 92 -1.76 5.40 13.17
N ILE A 93 -2.54 6.42 13.50
CA ILE A 93 -2.00 7.76 13.74
C ILE A 93 -1.08 7.78 14.96
N GLU A 94 -1.48 7.13 16.06
CA GLU A 94 -0.60 6.94 17.21
C GLU A 94 0.73 6.27 16.82
N PHE A 95 0.66 5.23 15.98
CA PHE A 95 1.84 4.53 15.49
C PHE A 95 2.77 5.44 14.70
N LEU A 96 2.24 6.19 13.73
CA LEU A 96 3.03 7.06 12.86
C LEU A 96 3.66 8.21 13.65
N GLN A 97 2.95 8.76 14.65
CA GLN A 97 3.50 9.77 15.55
C GLN A 97 4.66 9.20 16.37
N GLU A 98 4.54 8.00 16.91
CA GLU A 98 5.62 7.34 17.64
C GLU A 98 6.80 7.01 16.72
N ALA A 99 6.53 6.53 15.50
CA ALA A 99 7.54 6.26 14.49
C ALA A 99 8.40 7.51 14.22
N LYS A 100 7.73 8.63 14.00
CA LYS A 100 8.36 9.93 13.75
C LYS A 100 9.17 10.41 14.95
N LYS A 101 8.63 10.30 16.17
CA LYS A 101 9.36 10.64 17.42
C LYS A 101 10.64 9.83 17.56
N ARG A 102 10.62 8.57 17.15
CA ARG A 102 11.77 7.65 17.22
C ARG A 102 12.71 7.73 16.03
N LYS A 103 12.46 8.62 15.07
CA LYS A 103 13.27 8.80 13.85
C LYS A 103 13.31 7.53 12.98
N ALA A 104 12.20 6.80 12.93
CA ALA A 104 11.97 5.81 11.88
C ALA A 104 11.69 6.52 10.55
N ILE A 105 11.91 5.82 9.44
CA ILE A 105 11.61 6.29 8.08
C ILE A 105 10.22 5.81 7.70
N ILE A 106 9.32 6.74 7.39
CA ILE A 106 7.93 6.47 7.06
C ILE A 106 7.75 6.48 5.54
N TYR A 107 7.43 5.32 4.97
CA TYR A 107 7.17 5.14 3.54
C TYR A 107 5.67 4.93 3.32
N TYR A 108 5.04 5.82 2.56
CA TYR A 108 3.62 5.76 2.25
C TYR A 108 3.35 5.46 0.78
N ASP A 109 2.45 4.49 0.53
CA ASP A 109 1.95 4.14 -0.80
C ASP A 109 0.40 4.13 -0.80
N PRO A 110 -0.27 5.15 -1.38
CA PRO A 110 -1.73 5.21 -1.41
C PRO A 110 -2.38 3.96 -2.03
N ASN A 111 -1.76 3.38 -3.08
CA ASN A 111 -2.24 2.19 -3.79
C ASN A 111 -3.78 2.19 -4.02
N PHE A 112 -4.27 3.30 -4.56
CA PHE A 112 -5.68 3.62 -4.77
C PHE A 112 -6.18 3.03 -6.08
N ARG A 113 -7.34 2.40 -6.04
CA ARG A 113 -7.90 1.64 -7.17
C ARG A 113 -9.14 2.33 -7.72
N LYS A 114 -9.35 2.19 -9.04
CA LYS A 114 -10.49 2.81 -9.74
C LYS A 114 -11.85 2.45 -9.10
N GLN A 115 -11.98 1.24 -8.55
CA GLN A 115 -13.18 0.78 -7.84
C GLN A 115 -13.55 1.68 -6.65
N GLN A 116 -12.58 2.38 -6.06
CA GLN A 116 -12.76 3.25 -4.89
C GLN A 116 -13.11 4.70 -5.25
N LEU A 117 -13.14 5.07 -6.54
CA LEU A 117 -13.42 6.45 -6.96
C LEU A 117 -14.72 7.01 -6.40
N HIS A 118 -15.75 6.17 -6.25
CA HIS A 118 -17.05 6.58 -5.74
C HIS A 118 -17.02 7.10 -4.29
N VAL A 119 -16.00 6.73 -3.50
CA VAL A 119 -15.77 7.20 -2.12
C VAL A 119 -14.56 8.13 -1.99
N LEU A 120 -13.97 8.56 -3.09
CA LEU A 120 -12.73 9.38 -3.06
C LEU A 120 -12.88 10.65 -2.23
N GLN A 121 -14.02 11.35 -2.32
CA GLN A 121 -14.24 12.59 -1.57
C GLN A 121 -14.15 12.38 -0.04
N GLU A 122 -14.61 11.22 0.44
CA GLU A 122 -14.53 10.85 1.85
C GLU A 122 -13.12 10.41 2.26
N LEU A 123 -12.42 9.69 1.37
CA LEU A 123 -11.12 9.10 1.67
C LEU A 123 -9.95 10.07 1.50
N ARG A 124 -10.08 11.07 0.63
CA ARG A 124 -9.01 11.99 0.27
C ARG A 124 -8.39 12.71 1.48
N PRO A 125 -9.15 13.21 2.47
CA PRO A 125 -8.56 13.82 3.66
C PRO A 125 -7.63 12.87 4.42
N TYR A 126 -7.95 11.58 4.51
CA TYR A 126 -7.08 10.59 5.16
C TYR A 126 -5.82 10.30 4.36
N ILE A 127 -5.91 10.33 3.03
CA ILE A 127 -4.75 10.19 2.14
C ILE A 127 -3.81 11.39 2.31
N GLU A 128 -4.34 12.62 2.29
CA GLU A 128 -3.56 13.84 2.48
C GLU A 128 -2.92 13.89 3.87
N GLU A 129 -3.66 13.48 4.91
CA GLU A 129 -3.12 13.34 6.26
C GLU A 129 -1.98 12.31 6.30
N ASN A 130 -2.13 11.14 5.68
CA ASN A 130 -1.06 10.15 5.60
C ASN A 130 0.20 10.67 4.89
N ILE A 131 0.03 11.46 3.83
CA ILE A 131 1.16 12.11 3.13
C ILE A 131 1.91 13.05 4.09
N SER A 132 1.21 13.80 4.94
CA SER A 132 1.84 14.71 5.90
C SER A 132 2.70 14.02 6.97
N TYR A 133 2.47 12.72 7.20
CA TYR A 133 3.27 11.91 8.12
C TYR A 133 4.50 11.29 7.46
N CYS A 134 4.52 11.07 6.14
CA CYS A 134 5.55 10.27 5.50
C CYS A 134 6.85 11.04 5.23
N ASP A 135 7.96 10.29 5.22
CA ASP A 135 9.27 10.77 4.77
C ASP A 135 9.53 10.41 3.31
N ILE A 136 8.82 9.43 2.76
CA ILE A 136 8.88 9.03 1.36
C ILE A 136 7.46 8.76 0.87
N LEU A 137 7.05 9.46 -0.19
CA LEU A 137 5.79 9.21 -0.88
C LEU A 137 6.06 8.39 -2.13
N ARG A 138 5.39 7.24 -2.28
CA ARG A 138 5.41 6.46 -3.52
C ARG A 138 4.00 6.31 -4.06
N GLY A 139 3.86 6.35 -5.38
CA GLY A 139 2.59 6.04 -6.03
C GLY A 139 2.74 5.91 -7.53
N SER A 140 1.75 5.32 -8.17
CA SER A 140 1.67 5.23 -9.62
C SER A 140 1.09 6.50 -10.24
N ASN A 141 1.29 6.65 -11.55
CA ASN A 141 0.60 7.68 -12.32
C ASN A 141 -0.92 7.53 -12.21
N GLU A 142 -1.43 6.30 -12.15
CA GLU A 142 -2.85 6.05 -11.93
C GLU A 142 -3.28 6.52 -10.53
N ASP A 143 -2.52 6.22 -9.47
CA ASP A 143 -2.86 6.67 -8.10
C ASP A 143 -3.08 8.17 -8.05
N PHE A 144 -2.09 8.95 -8.49
CA PHE A 144 -2.13 10.41 -8.37
C PHE A 144 -3.13 11.04 -9.35
N SER A 145 -3.30 10.46 -10.53
CA SER A 145 -4.34 10.89 -11.46
C SER A 145 -5.75 10.66 -10.89
N LEU A 146 -5.98 9.52 -10.24
CA LEU A 146 -7.27 9.18 -9.63
C LEU A 146 -7.55 10.03 -8.38
N ILE A 147 -6.57 10.23 -7.50
CA ILE A 147 -6.76 10.93 -6.22
C ILE A 147 -6.77 12.45 -6.41
N PHE A 148 -5.83 12.98 -7.20
CA PHE A 148 -5.54 14.42 -7.28
C PHE A 148 -5.78 15.02 -8.68
N GLY A 149 -6.06 14.21 -9.70
CA GLY A 149 -6.23 14.69 -11.07
C GLY A 149 -4.93 15.13 -11.76
N THR A 150 -3.78 14.78 -11.20
CA THR A 150 -2.46 15.15 -11.74
C THR A 150 -2.16 14.35 -13.01
N LYS A 151 -1.34 14.93 -13.89
CA LYS A 151 -1.00 14.34 -15.20
C LYS A 151 0.46 13.95 -15.34
N SER A 152 1.31 14.39 -14.41
CA SER A 152 2.75 14.14 -14.42
C SER A 152 3.32 14.01 -13.01
N ALA A 153 4.55 13.51 -12.91
CA ALA A 153 5.28 13.45 -11.66
C ALA A 153 5.52 14.85 -11.09
N GLU A 154 5.82 15.82 -11.96
CA GLU A 154 6.07 17.21 -11.62
C GLU A 154 4.80 17.91 -11.10
N ASP A 155 3.66 17.70 -11.75
CA ASP A 155 2.38 18.24 -11.27
C ASP A 155 2.02 17.66 -9.91
N THR A 156 2.29 16.36 -9.71
CA THR A 156 2.07 15.68 -8.42
C THR A 156 3.01 16.24 -7.33
N TYR A 157 4.29 16.39 -7.64
CA TYR A 157 5.28 16.89 -6.68
C TYR A 157 4.97 18.32 -6.22
N ARG A 158 4.49 19.19 -7.11
CA ARG A 158 4.08 20.57 -6.76
C ARG A 158 2.96 20.62 -5.73
N LEU A 159 2.06 19.63 -5.67
CA LEU A 159 1.00 19.61 -4.64
C LEU A 159 1.54 19.46 -3.23
N PHE A 160 2.72 18.85 -3.08
CA PHE A 160 3.31 18.50 -1.78
C PHE A 160 4.69 19.14 -1.57
N GLU A 161 5.07 20.13 -2.38
CA GLU A 161 6.41 20.73 -2.33
C GLU A 161 6.76 21.32 -0.96
N ASN A 162 5.76 21.86 -0.25
CA ASN A 162 5.89 22.42 1.09
C ASN A 162 6.27 21.38 2.15
N TYR A 163 6.01 20.10 1.90
CA TYR A 163 6.40 19.02 2.81
C TYR A 163 7.85 18.57 2.59
N GLU A 164 8.48 18.96 1.48
CA GLU A 164 9.84 18.57 1.09
C GLU A 164 10.06 17.04 1.02
N ILE A 165 8.98 16.27 0.82
CA ILE A 165 8.98 14.81 0.78
C ILE A 165 9.44 14.31 -0.59
N PRO A 166 10.45 13.43 -0.68
CA PRO A 166 10.77 12.71 -1.91
C PRO A 166 9.58 11.91 -2.47
N LEU A 167 9.33 12.08 -3.77
CA LEU A 167 8.30 11.37 -4.52
C LEU A 167 8.92 10.29 -5.42
N LEU A 168 8.48 9.05 -5.27
CA LEU A 168 8.73 7.94 -6.19
C LEU A 168 7.48 7.72 -7.04
N TYR A 169 7.50 8.23 -8.26
CA TYR A 169 6.38 8.18 -9.21
C TYR A 169 6.58 7.05 -10.21
N THR A 170 5.77 6.00 -10.16
CA THR A 170 5.88 4.85 -11.08
C THR A 170 4.92 4.98 -12.25
N ALA A 171 5.38 4.76 -13.48
CA ALA A 171 4.59 4.95 -14.69
C ALA A 171 4.59 3.72 -15.62
N ASN A 172 4.39 2.53 -15.05
CA ASN A 172 4.38 1.26 -15.79
C ASN A 172 5.62 1.12 -16.72
N LYS A 173 5.40 0.95 -18.02
CA LYS A 173 6.45 0.85 -19.04
C LYS A 173 7.30 2.12 -19.19
N ASN A 174 6.83 3.26 -18.68
CA ASN A 174 7.52 4.54 -18.78
C ASN A 174 8.52 4.78 -17.63
N GLY A 175 8.75 3.76 -16.77
CA GLY A 175 9.79 3.82 -15.75
C GLY A 175 9.33 4.40 -14.42
N VAL A 176 10.31 4.88 -13.63
CA VAL A 176 10.10 5.54 -12.34
C VAL A 176 10.78 6.90 -12.37
N THR A 177 10.04 7.93 -11.99
CA THR A 177 10.57 9.28 -11.78
C THR A 177 10.73 9.51 -10.28
N VAL A 178 11.93 9.88 -9.84
CA VAL A 178 12.22 10.30 -8.47
C VAL A 178 12.34 11.81 -8.45
N LEU A 179 11.55 12.48 -7.60
CA LEU A 179 11.60 13.92 -7.38
C LEU A 179 11.86 14.21 -5.90
N SER A 180 12.73 15.18 -5.63
CA SER A 180 12.97 15.75 -4.30
C SER A 180 13.45 17.19 -4.48
N LYS A 181 13.60 17.93 -3.37
CA LYS A 181 13.96 19.36 -3.38
C LYS A 181 15.12 19.71 -4.31
N ASN A 182 16.14 18.84 -4.37
CA ASN A 182 17.38 19.10 -5.10
C ASN A 182 17.69 18.04 -6.19
N MET A 183 16.78 17.10 -6.45
CA MET A 183 17.06 16.00 -7.37
C MET A 183 15.83 15.61 -8.18
N LYS A 184 16.05 15.44 -9.48
CA LYS A 184 15.14 14.76 -10.40
C LYS A 184 15.91 13.65 -11.10
N SER A 185 15.41 12.43 -11.04
CA SER A 185 15.99 11.28 -11.75
C SER A 185 14.90 10.46 -12.41
N ILE A 186 15.20 9.89 -13.58
CA ILE A 186 14.28 9.03 -14.32
C ILE A 186 15.00 7.70 -14.56
N MET A 187 14.40 6.62 -14.07
CA MET A 187 14.88 5.27 -14.25
C MET A 187 13.97 4.51 -15.21
N MET A 188 14.48 4.22 -16.40
CA MET A 188 13.75 3.43 -17.41
C MET A 188 13.94 1.94 -17.15
N PHE A 189 12.87 1.16 -17.28
CA PHE A 189 12.94 -0.28 -17.15
C PHE A 189 13.31 -0.95 -18.47
N ARG A 190 14.21 -1.94 -18.39
CA ARG A 190 14.47 -2.84 -19.51
C ARG A 190 13.38 -3.90 -19.56
N LYS A 191 12.76 -4.09 -20.72
CA LYS A 191 11.76 -5.15 -20.93
C LYS A 191 12.42 -6.52 -20.74
N LEU A 192 12.01 -7.26 -19.71
CA LEU A 192 12.42 -8.65 -19.51
C LEU A 192 11.67 -9.57 -20.49
N ARG A 193 12.32 -10.64 -20.97
CA ARG A 193 11.66 -11.66 -21.79
C ARG A 193 10.56 -12.32 -20.96
N LYS A 194 9.36 -12.51 -21.54
CA LYS A 194 8.23 -13.19 -20.86
C LYS A 194 8.69 -14.56 -20.36
N ALA A 195 8.65 -14.78 -19.04
CA ALA A 195 8.68 -16.12 -18.48
C ALA A 195 7.37 -16.84 -18.85
N LYS A 196 7.44 -18.12 -19.22
CA LYS A 196 6.23 -18.96 -19.38
C LYS A 196 5.52 -18.98 -18.02
N SER A 197 4.35 -18.36 -17.92
CA SER A 197 3.60 -18.37 -16.68
C SER A 197 2.99 -19.77 -16.47
N LEU A 198 3.28 -20.38 -15.31
CA LEU A 198 2.38 -21.38 -14.73
C LEU A 198 1.21 -20.60 -14.14
N ILE A 199 0.20 -20.32 -14.96
CA ILE A 199 -1.11 -19.93 -14.45
C ILE A 199 -1.80 -21.26 -14.12
N LEU A 200 -2.12 -21.50 -12.85
CA LEU A 200 -3.14 -22.50 -12.51
C LEU A 200 -4.43 -22.06 -13.20
N LYS A 201 -4.78 -22.71 -14.31
CA LYS A 201 -6.15 -22.69 -14.82
C LYS A 201 -6.94 -23.53 -13.83
N ILE A 202 -7.81 -22.87 -13.07
CA ILE A 202 -8.89 -23.52 -12.33
C ILE A 202 -9.97 -23.87 -13.35
#